data_AF-A0A915IFF2-F1
#
_entry.id   AF-A0A915IFF2-F1
#
_cell.length_a   1.000
_cell.length_b   1.000
_cell.length_c   1.000
_cell.angle_alpha   90.00
_cell.angle_beta   90.00
_cell.angle_gamma   90.00
#
_symmetry.space_group_name_H-M   'P 1'
#
loop_
_entity.id
_entity.type
_entity.pdbx_description
1 polymer ?
#
loop_
_entity_poly.entity_id
_entity_poly.type
_entity_poly.pdbx_seq_one_letter_code
_entity_poly.pdbx_strand_id
1 'polypeptide(L)'
;MDICLKILHESNRITSTIADESRDQYNLLLNIKLFKEVAEKFDESKDRLDDFWFEWTMKHKLFHLQSVVKSLLILSHSNATVESGFSINEDLLVENLHQRLIINQQLVYDYIKSEGGLLKLVVSEKMIKSVSGSRTRYQQYLEDERAKDVEKNLSNLKRKQVESEIKALEENKKKNG
;
A
#
# COMPACT_ATOMS: atom_id res chain seq x y z
N MET A 1 -19.70 -7.21 17.98
CA MET A 1 -19.43 -8.44 17.20
C MET A 1 -20.27 -8.51 15.94
N ASP A 2 -21.59 -8.29 16.00
CA ASP A 2 -22.50 -8.47 14.85
C ASP A 2 -22.20 -7.59 13.64
N ILE A 3 -21.85 -6.32 13.87
CA ILE A 3 -21.46 -5.39 12.79
C ILE A 3 -20.19 -5.91 12.08
N CYS A 4 -19.19 -6.35 12.84
CA CYS A 4 -17.95 -6.88 12.28
C CYS A 4 -18.19 -8.15 11.45
N LEU A 5 -19.00 -9.07 11.96
CA LEU A 5 -19.34 -10.30 11.25
C LEU A 5 -20.11 -10.02 9.95
N LYS A 6 -21.04 -9.05 9.97
CA LYS A 6 -21.77 -8.62 8.79
C LYS A 6 -20.84 -8.04 7.71
N ILE A 7 -19.91 -7.16 8.10
CA ILE A 7 -18.92 -6.57 7.19
C ILE A 7 -18.00 -7.66 6.59
N LEU A 8 -17.54 -8.61 7.42
CA LEU A 8 -16.68 -9.71 6.95
C LEU A 8 -17.42 -10.66 6.00
N HIS A 9 -18.71 -10.88 6.21
CA HIS A 9 -19.55 -11.66 5.30
C HIS A 9 -19.79 -10.92 3.97
N GLU A 10 -20.18 -9.64 4.03
CA GLU A 10 -20.40 -8.80 2.84
C GLU A 10 -19.14 -8.65 1.97
N SER A 11 -17.95 -8.71 2.59
CA SER A 11 -16.66 -8.68 1.90
C SER A 11 -16.17 -10.06 1.42
N ASN A 12 -17.01 -11.10 1.48
CA ASN A 12 -16.67 -12.48 1.13
C ASN A 12 -15.42 -13.03 1.87
N ARG A 13 -15.13 -12.54 3.08
CA ARG A 13 -13.99 -12.99 3.90
C ARG A 13 -14.36 -14.17 4.80
N ILE A 14 -15.63 -14.31 5.17
CA ILE A 14 -16.16 -15.43 5.96
C ILE A 14 -17.50 -15.90 5.37
N THR A 15 -17.85 -17.17 5.58
CA THR A 15 -19.16 -17.72 5.21
C THR A 15 -20.22 -17.41 6.26
N SER A 16 -21.50 -17.48 5.89
CA SER A 16 -22.62 -17.30 6.83
C SER A 16 -22.52 -18.26 8.02
N THR A 17 -22.17 -19.52 7.78
CA THR A 17 -21.99 -20.54 8.81
C THR A 17 -20.93 -20.16 9.83
N ILE A 18 -19.75 -19.70 9.37
CA ILE A 18 -18.66 -19.27 10.24
C ILE A 18 -19.06 -18.02 11.04
N ALA A 19 -19.84 -17.11 10.44
CA ALA A 19 -20.32 -15.92 11.12
C ALA A 19 -21.25 -16.28 12.28
N ASP A 20 -22.20 -17.19 12.07
CA ASP A 20 -23.13 -17.64 13.10
C ASP A 20 -22.42 -18.44 14.20
N GLU A 21 -21.55 -19.39 13.84
CA GLU A 21 -20.78 -20.18 14.81
C GLU A 21 -19.82 -19.31 15.64
N SER A 22 -19.22 -18.27 15.03
CA SER A 22 -18.36 -17.32 15.74
C SER A 22 -19.15 -16.46 16.71
N ARG A 23 -20.39 -16.09 16.36
CA ARG A 23 -21.30 -15.36 17.25
C ARG A 23 -21.65 -16.19 18.48
N ASP A 24 -21.98 -17.46 18.29
CA ASP A 24 -22.32 -18.36 19.38
C ASP A 24 -21.11 -18.62 20.30
N GLN A 25 -19.92 -18.82 19.73
CA GLN A 25 -18.67 -18.95 20.48
C GLN A 25 -18.32 -17.67 21.27
N TYR A 26 -18.57 -16.50 20.70
CA TYR A 26 -18.38 -15.22 21.38
C TYR A 26 -19.32 -15.06 22.57
N ASN A 27 -20.61 -15.42 22.40
CA ASN A 27 -21.58 -15.39 23.48
C ASN A 27 -21.24 -16.40 24.59
N LEU A 28 -20.72 -17.58 24.24
CA LEU A 28 -20.23 -18.57 25.20
C LEU A 28 -19.09 -17.99 26.05
N LEU A 29 -18.12 -17.32 25.41
CA LEU A 29 -17.00 -16.69 26.10
C LEU A 29 -17.46 -15.57 27.04
N LEU A 30 -18.41 -14.74 26.60
CA LEU A 30 -19.00 -13.69 27.43
C LEU A 30 -19.76 -14.22 28.65
N ASN A 31 -20.23 -15.47 28.62
CA ASN A 31 -20.89 -16.07 29.79
C ASN A 31 -19.90 -16.54 30.88
N ILE A 32 -18.60 -16.54 30.59
CA ILE A 32 -17.56 -16.90 31.56
C ILE A 32 -17.28 -15.71 32.46
N LYS A 33 -17.58 -15.83 33.76
CA LYS A 33 -17.35 -14.77 34.76
C LYS A 33 -15.88 -14.33 34.81
N LEU A 34 -14.97 -15.30 34.83
CA LEU A 34 -13.53 -15.05 34.85
C LEU A 34 -13.05 -14.26 33.63
N PHE A 35 -13.65 -14.48 32.46
CA PHE A 35 -13.31 -13.71 31.26
C PHE A 35 -13.65 -12.23 31.43
N LYS A 36 -14.83 -11.92 31.99
CA LYS A 36 -15.24 -10.54 32.26
C LYS A 36 -14.32 -9.84 33.26
N GLU A 37 -13.96 -10.52 34.34
CA GLU A 37 -13.07 -9.96 35.37
C GLU A 37 -11.67 -9.67 34.84
N VAL A 38 -11.15 -10.51 33.95
CA VAL A 38 -9.85 -10.29 33.30
C VAL A 38 -9.96 -9.21 32.22
N ALA A 39 -11.05 -9.18 31.45
CA ALA A 39 -11.30 -8.15 30.44
C ALA A 39 -11.44 -6.75 31.05
N GLU A 40 -12.05 -6.63 32.24
CA GLU A 40 -12.15 -5.35 32.97
C GLU A 40 -10.80 -4.84 33.49
N LYS A 41 -9.86 -5.75 33.74
CA LYS A 41 -8.50 -5.41 34.21
C LYS A 41 -7.49 -5.23 33.07
N PHE A 42 -7.92 -5.44 31.83
CA PHE A 42 -7.07 -5.33 30.66
C PHE A 42 -6.57 -3.89 30.49
N ASP A 43 -5.25 -3.73 30.39
CA ASP A 43 -4.60 -2.44 30.19
C ASP A 43 -3.96 -2.39 28.80
N GLU A 44 -4.53 -1.59 27.90
CA GLU A 44 -4.04 -1.45 26.51
C GLU A 44 -2.58 -0.96 26.40
N SER A 45 -2.03 -0.36 27.47
CA SER A 45 -0.65 0.13 27.50
C SER A 45 0.37 -0.93 27.96
N LYS A 46 -0.09 -1.99 28.63
CA LYS A 46 0.77 -3.04 29.21
C LYS A 46 0.51 -4.41 28.62
N ASP A 47 -0.73 -4.67 28.24
CA ASP A 47 -1.20 -5.98 27.82
C ASP A 47 -1.39 -6.03 26.31
N ARG A 48 -0.96 -7.14 25.72
CA ARG A 48 -1.11 -7.40 24.29
C ARG A 48 -2.50 -7.95 23.99
N LEU A 49 -3.25 -7.23 23.16
CA LEU A 49 -4.60 -7.60 22.77
C LEU A 49 -4.65 -8.96 22.04
N ASP A 50 -3.65 -9.26 21.22
CA ASP A 50 -3.57 -10.53 20.51
C ASP A 50 -3.33 -11.70 21.46
N ASP A 51 -2.35 -11.60 22.36
CA ASP A 51 -2.09 -12.63 23.37
C ASP A 51 -3.33 -12.88 24.24
N PHE A 52 -4.02 -11.82 24.66
CA PHE A 52 -5.26 -11.90 25.42
C PHE A 52 -6.32 -12.74 24.67
N TRP A 53 -6.64 -12.40 23.42
CA TRP A 53 -7.66 -13.13 22.67
C TRP A 53 -7.23 -14.56 22.32
N PHE A 54 -5.96 -14.78 21.99
CA PHE A 54 -5.46 -16.11 21.66
C PHE A 54 -5.43 -17.05 22.88
N GLU A 55 -5.10 -16.55 24.08
CA GLU A 55 -5.14 -17.34 25.31
C GLU A 55 -6.56 -17.91 25.54
N TRP A 56 -7.57 -17.04 25.50
CA TRP A 56 -8.95 -17.42 25.79
C TRP A 56 -9.57 -18.30 24.70
N THR A 57 -9.34 -17.96 23.43
CA THR A 57 -9.88 -18.76 22.31
C THR A 57 -9.25 -20.14 22.22
N MET A 58 -7.95 -20.27 22.50
CA MET A 58 -7.25 -21.57 22.54
C MET A 58 -7.69 -22.42 23.73
N LYS A 59 -7.76 -21.83 24.92
CA LYS A 59 -8.17 -22.52 26.15
C LYS A 59 -9.57 -23.12 26.05
N HIS A 60 -10.49 -22.41 25.39
CA HIS A 60 -11.88 -22.84 25.22
C HIS A 60 -12.16 -23.50 23.86
N LYS A 61 -11.12 -23.75 23.04
CA LYS A 61 -11.23 -24.39 21.71
C LYS A 61 -12.24 -23.70 20.78
N LEU A 62 -12.26 -22.37 20.78
CA LEU A 62 -13.18 -21.54 20.00
C LEU A 62 -12.58 -21.20 18.63
N PHE A 63 -12.44 -22.21 17.77
CA PHE A 63 -11.67 -22.10 16.52
C PHE A 63 -12.26 -21.12 15.49
N HIS A 64 -13.59 -21.01 15.41
CA HIS A 64 -14.25 -20.08 14.47
C HIS A 64 -14.06 -18.64 14.92
N LEU A 65 -14.29 -18.38 16.21
CA LEU A 65 -14.01 -17.08 16.82
C LEU A 65 -12.53 -16.72 16.70
N GLN A 66 -11.62 -17.66 16.94
CA GLN A 66 -10.18 -17.47 16.78
C GLN A 66 -9.82 -17.04 15.35
N SER A 67 -10.41 -17.67 14.33
CA SER A 67 -10.19 -17.31 12.92
C SER A 67 -10.68 -15.90 12.60
N VAL A 68 -11.84 -15.51 13.14
CA VAL A 68 -12.40 -14.16 12.97
C VAL A 68 -11.52 -13.13 13.67
N VAL A 69 -11.14 -13.35 14.93
CA VAL A 69 -10.29 -12.44 15.69
C VAL A 69 -8.91 -12.29 15.03
N LYS A 70 -8.30 -13.39 14.59
CA LYS A 70 -7.05 -13.36 13.83
C LYS A 70 -7.18 -12.50 12.57
N SER A 71 -8.27 -12.65 11.83
CA SER A 71 -8.52 -11.84 10.62
C SER A 71 -8.66 -10.36 10.96
N LEU A 72 -9.37 -10.02 12.04
CA LEU A 72 -9.55 -8.63 12.50
C LEU A 72 -8.22 -7.98 12.94
N LEU A 73 -7.41 -8.70 13.73
CA LEU A 73 -6.12 -8.20 14.22
C LEU A 73 -5.05 -8.08 13.12
N ILE A 74 -5.15 -8.88 12.05
CA ILE A 74 -4.27 -8.74 10.88
C ILE A 74 -4.73 -7.57 9.99
N LEU A 75 -6.04 -7.36 9.84
CA LEU A 75 -6.57 -6.22 9.07
C LEU A 75 -6.18 -4.88 9.68
N SER A 76 -6.11 -4.76 11.01
CA SER A 76 -5.60 -3.54 11.65
C SER A 76 -4.15 -3.23 11.27
N HIS A 77 -3.31 -4.24 11.02
CA HIS A 77 -1.93 -4.02 10.56
C HIS A 77 -1.81 -3.65 9.07
N SER A 78 -2.82 -3.95 8.24
CA SER A 78 -2.83 -3.54 6.83
C SER A 78 -3.28 -2.07 6.63
N ASN A 79 -3.87 -1.47 7.67
CA ASN A 79 -4.23 -0.05 7.71
C ASN A 79 -3.36 0.78 8.67
N ALA A 80 -2.62 0.13 9.59
CA ALA A 80 -1.59 0.78 10.36
C ALA A 80 -0.42 1.07 9.43
N THR A 81 -0.10 2.34 9.30
CA THR A 81 1.06 2.86 8.58
C THR A 81 2.28 1.95 8.76
N VAL A 82 2.86 1.58 7.64
CA VAL A 82 4.02 0.71 7.50
C VAL A 82 5.25 1.39 8.14
N GLU A 83 5.41 1.34 9.46
CA GLU A 83 6.52 2.04 10.15
C GLU A 83 7.60 1.13 10.75
N SER A 84 7.55 -0.20 10.59
CA SER A 84 8.54 -1.07 11.25
C SER A 84 9.04 -2.27 10.44
N GLY A 85 9.26 -2.10 9.13
CA GLY A 85 9.95 -3.14 8.37
C GLY A 85 10.17 -2.92 6.87
N PHE A 86 9.46 -1.99 6.24
CA PHE A 86 9.77 -1.54 4.89
C PHE A 86 10.61 -0.25 4.93
N SER A 87 11.77 -0.31 5.60
CA SER A 87 12.93 0.47 5.12
C SER A 87 13.53 -0.26 3.90
N ILE A 88 12.67 -0.60 2.94
CA ILE A 88 13.06 -0.89 1.57
C ILE A 88 12.81 0.45 0.87
N ASN A 89 13.76 1.34 1.12
CA ASN A 89 13.91 2.69 0.62
C ASN A 89 12.62 3.35 0.11
N GLU A 90 12.15 4.34 0.86
CA GLU A 90 11.39 5.46 0.28
C GLU A 90 12.17 6.09 -0.91
N ASP A 91 13.50 5.91 -0.97
CA ASP A 91 14.34 6.21 -2.13
C ASP A 91 14.34 5.14 -3.27
N LEU A 92 13.80 3.92 -3.08
CA LEU A 92 13.60 2.88 -4.14
C LEU A 92 12.18 2.89 -4.66
N LEU A 93 11.22 3.37 -3.87
CA LEU A 93 10.02 4.02 -4.41
C LEU A 93 10.40 5.41 -4.91
N VAL A 94 11.42 5.44 -5.78
CA VAL A 94 11.61 6.51 -6.73
C VAL A 94 10.23 6.79 -7.30
N GLU A 95 9.84 8.05 -7.13
CA GLU A 95 8.69 8.82 -7.57
C GLU A 95 8.23 8.63 -9.04
N ASN A 96 8.67 7.56 -9.72
CA ASN A 96 8.66 7.39 -11.16
C ASN A 96 8.38 5.98 -11.69
N LEU A 97 7.91 5.04 -10.87
CA LEU A 97 7.02 3.99 -11.41
C LEU A 97 5.67 4.64 -11.69
N HIS A 98 5.59 5.42 -12.78
CA HIS A 98 4.35 6.05 -13.21
C HIS A 98 3.22 5.01 -13.17
N GLN A 99 2.01 5.41 -12.77
CA GLN A 99 0.80 4.58 -12.79
C GLN A 99 0.67 3.77 -14.10
N ARG A 100 1.14 4.34 -15.21
CA ARG A 100 1.25 3.69 -16.51
C ARG A 100 2.09 2.41 -16.53
N LEU A 101 3.21 2.36 -15.83
CA LEU A 101 4.06 1.18 -15.74
C LEU A 101 3.38 0.06 -14.95
N ILE A 102 2.66 0.41 -13.88
CA ILE A 102 1.84 -0.54 -13.12
C ILE A 102 0.72 -1.11 -13.99
N ILE A 103 -0.02 -0.26 -14.71
CA ILE A 103 -1.06 -0.69 -15.66
C ILE A 103 -0.46 -1.60 -16.74
N ASN A 104 0.70 -1.26 -17.28
CA ASN A 104 1.36 -2.08 -18.30
C ASN A 104 1.80 -3.45 -17.75
N GLN A 105 2.30 -3.52 -16.52
CA GLN A 105 2.65 -4.79 -15.87
C GLN A 105 1.40 -5.66 -15.65
N GLN A 106 0.31 -5.06 -15.18
CA GLN A 106 -0.97 -5.74 -15.01
C GLN A 106 -1.47 -6.33 -16.35
N LEU A 107 -1.45 -5.53 -17.42
CA LEU A 107 -1.84 -5.97 -18.76
C LEU A 107 -1.01 -7.16 -19.26
N VAL A 108 0.31 -7.12 -19.06
CA VAL A 108 1.20 -8.22 -19.44
C VAL A 108 0.88 -9.47 -18.62
N TYR A 109 0.68 -9.33 -17.32
CA TYR A 109 0.33 -10.45 -16.44
C TYR A 109 -1.00 -11.10 -16.82
N ASP A 110 -2.03 -10.29 -17.02
CA ASP A 110 -3.37 -10.76 -17.38
C ASP A 110 -3.37 -11.49 -18.73
N TYR A 111 -2.62 -10.98 -19.71
CA TYR A 111 -2.43 -11.64 -21.00
C TYR A 111 -1.71 -12.99 -20.89
N ILE A 112 -0.62 -13.06 -20.11
CA ILE A 112 0.09 -14.34 -19.87
C ILE A 112 -0.84 -15.35 -19.20
N LYS A 113 -1.67 -14.89 -18.27
CA LYS A 113 -2.65 -15.74 -17.58
C LYS A 113 -3.75 -16.23 -18.52
N SER A 114 -4.27 -15.38 -19.41
CA SER A 114 -5.29 -15.79 -20.39
C SER A 114 -4.78 -16.83 -21.40
N GLU A 115 -3.51 -16.76 -21.77
CA GLU A 115 -2.85 -17.75 -22.64
C GLU A 115 -2.52 -19.08 -21.92
N GLY A 116 -2.97 -19.25 -20.67
CA GLY A 116 -2.79 -20.48 -19.90
C GLY A 116 -1.43 -20.58 -19.20
N GLY A 117 -0.76 -19.43 -18.99
CA GLY A 117 0.48 -19.30 -18.25
C GLY A 117 1.72 -19.20 -19.14
N LEU A 118 2.84 -18.82 -18.52
CA LEU A 118 4.10 -18.51 -19.22
C LEU A 118 4.61 -19.66 -20.11
N LEU A 119 4.40 -20.92 -19.68
CA LEU A 119 4.86 -22.11 -20.41
C LEU A 119 4.09 -22.37 -21.70
N LYS A 120 2.87 -21.83 -21.83
CA LYS A 120 2.01 -22.00 -23.01
C LYS A 120 2.06 -20.78 -23.93
N LEU A 121 2.73 -19.71 -23.52
CA LEU A 121 2.83 -18.47 -24.27
C LEU A 121 3.72 -18.67 -25.51
N VAL A 122 3.12 -18.54 -26.69
CA VAL A 122 3.86 -18.53 -27.96
C VAL A 122 4.26 -17.10 -28.29
N VAL A 123 5.56 -16.82 -28.35
CA VAL A 123 6.08 -15.51 -28.75
C VAL A 123 5.87 -15.33 -30.25
N SER A 124 4.96 -14.43 -30.62
CA SER A 124 4.67 -14.15 -32.03
C SER A 124 5.73 -13.25 -32.67
N GLU A 125 5.91 -13.37 -33.98
CA GLU A 125 6.81 -12.50 -34.77
C GLU A 125 6.44 -11.02 -34.62
N LYS A 126 5.14 -10.71 -34.47
CA LYS A 126 4.64 -9.35 -34.21
C LYS A 126 5.16 -8.78 -32.89
N MET A 127 5.24 -9.61 -31.84
CA MET A 127 5.79 -9.19 -30.54
C MET A 127 7.29 -8.89 -30.65
N ILE A 128 8.02 -9.73 -31.37
CA ILE A 128 9.46 -9.52 -31.62
C ILE A 128 9.68 -8.21 -32.39
N LYS A 129 8.92 -7.97 -33.46
CA LYS A 129 8.97 -6.71 -34.21
C LYS A 129 8.55 -5.50 -33.38
N SER A 130 7.53 -5.64 -32.53
CA SER A 130 7.08 -4.58 -31.61
C SER A 130 8.17 -4.14 -30.64
N VAL A 131 8.93 -5.10 -30.09
CA VAL A 131 10.02 -4.84 -29.14
C VAL A 131 11.32 -4.46 -29.85
N SER A 132 11.45 -4.76 -31.14
CA SER A 132 12.61 -4.34 -31.93
C SER A 132 12.78 -2.81 -31.86
N GLY A 133 14.01 -2.36 -31.59
CA GLY A 133 14.31 -0.94 -31.40
C GLY A 133 13.78 -0.31 -30.11
N SER A 134 13.28 -1.07 -29.13
CA SER A 134 12.89 -0.54 -27.82
C SER A 134 14.05 0.18 -27.11
N ARG A 135 15.26 -0.40 -27.19
CA ARG A 135 16.48 0.19 -26.65
C ARG A 135 16.80 1.54 -27.28
N THR A 136 16.71 1.64 -28.61
CA THR A 136 16.95 2.89 -29.34
C THR A 136 15.94 3.96 -28.95
N ARG A 137 14.65 3.60 -28.88
CA ARG A 137 13.58 4.51 -28.43
C ARG A 137 13.80 4.99 -27.00
N TYR A 138 14.26 4.11 -26.12
CA TYR A 138 14.58 4.48 -24.74
C TYR A 138 15.80 5.41 -24.65
N GLN A 139 16.84 5.17 -25.45
CA GLN A 139 18.00 6.06 -25.52
C GLN A 139 17.61 7.46 -26.01
N GLN A 140 16.79 7.54 -27.06
CA GLN A 140 16.26 8.81 -27.55
C GLN A 140 15.46 9.56 -26.48
N TYR A 141 14.57 8.84 -25.78
CA TYR A 141 13.82 9.42 -24.66
C TYR A 141 14.72 10.01 -23.56
N LEU A 142 15.80 9.31 -23.19
CA LEU A 142 16.76 9.81 -22.19
C LEU A 142 17.52 11.04 -22.68
N GLU A 143 17.86 11.11 -23.96
CA GLU A 143 18.49 12.29 -24.57
C GLU A 143 17.55 13.50 -24.56
N ASP A 144 16.28 13.29 -24.91
CA ASP A 144 15.25 14.34 -24.89
C ASP A 144 14.99 14.87 -23.48
N GLU A 145 14.91 13.99 -22.48
CA GLU A 145 14.73 14.40 -21.07
C GLU A 145 15.93 15.21 -20.57
N ARG A 146 17.15 14.80 -20.90
CA ARG A 146 18.35 15.59 -20.56
C ARG A 146 18.34 16.96 -21.23
N ALA A 147 17.91 17.04 -22.49
CA ALA A 147 17.81 18.32 -23.20
C ALA A 147 16.81 19.27 -22.52
N LYS A 148 15.64 18.76 -22.13
CA LYS A 148 14.62 19.54 -21.39
C LYS A 148 15.13 20.02 -20.03
N ASP A 149 15.83 19.18 -19.29
CA ASP A 149 16.39 19.57 -17.99
C ASP A 149 17.45 20.67 -18.13
N VAL A 150 18.31 20.56 -19.14
CA VAL A 150 19.28 21.62 -19.47
C VAL A 150 18.56 22.93 -19.80
N GLU A 151 17.55 22.90 -20.66
CA GLU A 151 16.76 24.09 -21.04
C GLU A 151 16.05 24.71 -19.84
N LYS A 152 15.41 23.88 -18.99
CA LYS A 152 14.72 24.31 -17.78
C LYS A 152 15.68 24.97 -16.79
N ASN A 153 16.86 24.38 -16.57
CA ASN A 153 17.88 24.97 -15.71
C ASN A 153 18.39 26.31 -16.24
N LEU A 154 18.60 26.41 -17.56
CA LEU A 154 19.05 27.65 -18.20
C LEU A 154 18.00 28.76 -18.08
N SER A 155 16.72 28.42 -18.22
CA SER A 155 15.60 29.35 -18.04
C SER A 155 15.46 29.83 -16.59
N ASN A 156 15.65 28.93 -15.61
CA ASN A 156 15.63 29.26 -14.18
C ASN A 156 16.80 30.16 -13.77
N LEU A 157 18.01 29.93 -14.31
CA LEU A 157 19.16 30.79 -14.08
C LEU A 157 18.92 32.21 -14.59
N LYS A 158 18.36 32.34 -15.80
CA LYS A 158 17.99 33.64 -16.38
C LYS A 158 16.95 34.38 -15.52
N ARG A 159 15.92 33.67 -15.04
CA ARG A 159 14.92 34.26 -14.10
C ARG A 159 15.56 34.78 -12.82
N LYS A 160 16.44 33.98 -12.20
CA LYS A 160 17.14 34.38 -10.97
C LYS A 160 18.03 35.61 -11.17
N GLN A 161 18.71 35.72 -12.31
CA GLN A 161 19.51 36.91 -12.64
C GLN A 161 18.64 38.17 -12.74
N VAL A 162 17.54 38.11 -13.49
CA VAL A 162 16.60 39.24 -13.63
C VAL A 162 16.00 39.64 -12.27
N GLU A 163 15.61 38.67 -11.43
CA GLU A 163 15.11 38.95 -10.08
C GLU A 163 16.16 39.64 -9.19
N SER A 164 17.43 39.25 -9.30
CA SER A 164 18.51 39.89 -8.54
C SER A 164 18.77 41.33 -8.99
N GLU A 165 18.67 41.62 -10.30
CA GLU A 165 18.82 42.96 -10.84
C GLU A 165 17.65 43.88 -10.42
N ILE A 166 16.42 43.37 -10.43
CA ILE A 166 15.24 44.10 -9.95
C ILE A 166 15.40 44.50 -8.48
N LYS A 167 15.81 43.57 -7.61
CA LYS A 167 16.04 43.85 -6.18
C LYS A 167 17.11 44.92 -5.97
N ALA A 168 18.24 44.83 -6.68
CA ALA A 168 19.30 45.81 -6.59
C ALA A 168 18.83 47.23 -7.01
N LEU A 169 18.00 47.32 -8.04
CA LEU A 169 17.41 48.59 -8.48
C LEU A 169 16.40 49.16 -7.46
N GLU A 170 15.59 48.31 -6.84
CA GLU A 170 14.65 48.73 -5.77
C GLU A 170 15.37 49.25 -4.53
N GLU A 171 16.46 48.60 -4.11
CA GLU A 171 17.26 49.04 -2.97
C GLU A 171 17.96 50.38 -3.24
N ASN A 172 18.48 50.57 -4.45
CA ASN A 172 19.09 51.84 -4.84
C ASN A 172 18.07 52.99 -4.93
N LYS A 173 16.82 52.70 -5.35
CA LYS A 173 15.74 53.71 -5.32
C LYS A 173 15.34 54.11 -3.90
N LYS A 174 15.34 53.18 -2.93
CA LYS A 174 15.03 53.47 -1.52
C LYS A 174 16.13 54.24 -0.78
N LYS A 175 17.38 54.18 -1.25
CA LYS A 175 18.51 54.91 -0.66
C LYS A 175 18.65 56.34 -1.18
N ASN A 176 18.05 56.66 -2.33
CA ASN A 176 18.19 57.94 -3.02
C ASN A 176 16.91 58.82 -2.98
N GLY A 177 15.92 58.46 -2.16
CA GLY A 177 14.69 59.24 -1.91
C GLY A 177 14.48 59.42 -0.43
#